data_AF-A0A0Z8LK62-F1
#
_entry.id   AF-A0A0Z8LK62-F1
#
_cell.length_a   1.000
_cell.length_b   1.000
_cell.length_c   1.000
_cell.angle_alpha   90.00
_cell.angle_beta   90.00
_cell.angle_gamma   90.00
#
_symmetry.space_group_name_H-M   'P 1'
#
loop_
_entity.id
_entity.type
_entity.pdbx_description
1 polymer ?
#
loop_
_entity_poly.entity_id
_entity_poly.type
_entity_poly.pdbx_seq_one_letter_code
_entity_poly.pdbx_strand_id
1 'polypeptide(L)'
;MSEYTDNQRMQIAQQEYVKYSENQEVRIDNKKILIGTVRKVLKDATGLDGYVVEEPDGNVTVLFQGSKGPGKEGSAADWLDNDLPMAHNIISNKSEVTPQLQSASRTLNQVLKDYPNAQITVYGHSFYAIL
;
A
#
# COMPACT_ATOMS: atom_id res chain seq x y z
N MET A 1 2.45 -15.67 -12.05
CA MET A 1 1.31 -14.74 -11.87
C MET A 1 0.02 -15.50 -12.02
N SER A 2 -0.77 -15.57 -10.95
CA SER A 2 -2.20 -15.88 -11.09
C SER A 2 -2.81 -14.80 -11.95
N GLU A 3 -3.45 -15.14 -13.08
CA GLU A 3 -4.12 -14.15 -13.92
C GLU A 3 -5.38 -13.64 -13.22
N TYR A 4 -5.20 -12.65 -12.33
CA TYR A 4 -6.33 -11.95 -11.72
C TYR A 4 -7.04 -11.09 -12.77
N THR A 5 -8.35 -11.24 -12.85
CA THR A 5 -9.24 -10.34 -13.59
C THR A 5 -9.19 -8.93 -13.02
N ASP A 6 -9.62 -7.94 -13.80
CA ASP A 6 -9.67 -6.54 -13.33
C ASP A 6 -10.52 -6.38 -12.06
N ASN A 7 -11.64 -7.11 -11.97
CA ASN A 7 -12.47 -7.12 -10.76
C ASN A 7 -11.74 -7.74 -9.56
N GLN A 8 -10.95 -8.79 -9.76
CA GLN A 8 -10.13 -9.37 -8.69
C GLN A 8 -9.02 -8.42 -8.27
N ARG A 9 -8.37 -7.74 -9.21
CA ARG A 9 -7.36 -6.70 -8.91
C ARG A 9 -7.95 -5.55 -8.11
N MET A 10 -9.15 -5.10 -8.46
CA MET A 10 -9.89 -4.11 -7.67
C MET A 10 -10.16 -4.62 -6.24
N GLN A 11 -10.60 -5.88 -6.09
CA GLN A 11 -10.83 -6.47 -4.76
C GLN A 11 -9.54 -6.61 -3.94
N ILE A 12 -8.39 -6.85 -4.57
CA ILE A 12 -7.08 -6.87 -3.91
C ILE A 12 -6.75 -5.46 -3.39
N ALA A 13 -6.87 -4.42 -4.23
CA ALA A 13 -6.66 -3.03 -3.80
C ALA A 13 -7.59 -2.64 -2.64
N GLN A 14 -8.84 -3.10 -2.64
CA GLN A 14 -9.77 -2.86 -1.52
C GLN A 14 -9.30 -3.47 -0.19
N GLN A 15 -8.44 -4.50 -0.21
CA GLN A 15 -7.88 -5.09 1.01
C GLN A 15 -6.95 -4.12 1.76
N GLU A 16 -6.43 -3.08 1.10
CA GLU A 16 -5.66 -2.00 1.75
C GLU A 16 -6.40 -1.38 2.95
N TYR A 17 -7.73 -1.34 2.91
CA TYR A 17 -8.56 -0.73 3.95
C TYR A 17 -9.12 -1.71 4.98
N VAL A 18 -8.87 -3.00 4.81
CA VAL A 18 -9.24 -4.04 5.80
C VAL A 18 -8.20 -4.03 6.91
N LYS A 19 -8.64 -4.17 8.16
CA LYS A 19 -7.73 -4.26 9.31
C LYS A 19 -7.18 -5.67 9.42
N TYR A 20 -5.89 -5.83 9.14
CA TYR A 20 -5.18 -7.08 9.37
C TYR A 20 -4.18 -6.99 10.52
N SER A 21 -3.91 -8.14 11.13
CA SER A 21 -2.77 -8.40 12.01
C SER A 21 -1.78 -9.32 11.29
N GLU A 22 -0.55 -9.39 11.78
CA GLU A 22 0.43 -10.33 11.27
C GLU A 22 -0.08 -11.78 11.33
N ASN A 23 0.33 -12.58 10.36
CA ASN A 23 -0.07 -13.96 10.12
C ASN A 23 -1.54 -14.18 9.76
N GLN A 24 -2.34 -13.12 9.54
CA GLN A 24 -3.68 -13.27 8.98
C GLN A 24 -3.64 -13.50 7.46
N GLU A 25 -4.61 -14.27 6.96
CA GLU A 25 -4.78 -14.49 5.53
C GLU A 25 -5.53 -13.33 4.86
N VAL A 26 -5.01 -12.90 3.72
CA VAL A 26 -5.68 -11.97 2.81
C VAL A 26 -6.38 -12.77 1.74
N ARG A 27 -7.71 -12.64 1.65
CA ARG A 27 -8.53 -13.41 0.71
C ARG A 27 -9.56 -12.51 0.02
N ILE A 28 -9.76 -12.73 -1.28
CA ILE A 28 -10.75 -12.03 -2.11
C ILE A 28 -11.86 -12.98 -2.56
N ASP A 29 -12.81 -12.48 -3.35
CA ASP A 29 -13.92 -13.23 -3.94
C ASP A 29 -14.74 -13.97 -2.86
N ASN A 30 -15.22 -13.20 -1.89
CA ASN A 30 -15.92 -13.71 -0.71
C ASN A 30 -15.12 -14.80 0.03
N LYS A 31 -13.82 -14.53 0.24
CA LYS A 31 -12.83 -15.39 0.91
C LYS A 31 -12.45 -16.68 0.19
N LYS A 32 -12.89 -16.88 -1.06
CA LYS A 32 -12.57 -18.11 -1.82
C LYS A 32 -11.12 -18.14 -2.28
N ILE A 33 -10.59 -17.00 -2.73
CA ILE A 33 -9.27 -16.92 -3.33
C ILE A 33 -8.28 -16.39 -2.29
N LEU A 34 -7.25 -17.18 -1.99
CA LEU A 34 -6.12 -16.75 -1.15
C LEU A 34 -5.19 -15.88 -1.98
N ILE A 35 -4.86 -14.70 -1.46
CA ILE A 35 -3.77 -13.87 -1.97
C ILE A 35 -2.48 -14.27 -1.26
N GLY A 36 -2.51 -14.31 0.07
CA GLY A 36 -1.35 -14.69 0.87
C GLY A 36 -1.55 -14.42 2.36
N THR A 37 -0.44 -14.38 3.09
CA THR A 37 -0.40 -14.16 4.53
C THR A 37 0.31 -12.84 4.84
N VAL A 38 -0.29 -12.02 5.71
CA VAL A 38 0.34 -10.76 6.17
C VAL A 38 1.60 -11.09 6.97
N ARG A 39 2.75 -10.67 6.46
CA ARG A 39 4.05 -10.80 7.16
C ARG A 39 4.43 -9.55 7.92
N LYS A 40 3.94 -8.40 7.49
CA LYS A 40 4.22 -7.13 8.14
C LYS A 40 3.01 -6.20 8.02
N VAL A 41 2.61 -5.62 9.14
CA VAL A 41 1.69 -4.48 9.16
C VAL A 41 2.52 -3.21 9.08
N LEU A 42 2.24 -2.37 8.10
CA LEU A 42 2.90 -1.09 7.89
C LEU A 42 2.05 -0.02 8.57
N LYS A 43 2.61 0.69 9.55
CA LYS A 43 1.96 1.85 10.16
C LYS A 43 3.01 2.76 10.79
N ASP A 44 3.10 4.02 10.39
CA ASP A 44 4.03 4.97 10.99
C ASP A 44 3.48 6.40 11.11
N ALA A 45 4.29 7.28 11.69
CA ALA A 45 3.93 8.68 11.93
C ALA A 45 3.90 9.55 10.66
N THR A 46 4.39 9.05 9.52
CA THR A 46 4.33 9.75 8.22
C THR A 46 2.97 9.60 7.53
N GLY A 47 2.09 8.75 8.08
CA GLY A 47 0.83 8.35 7.45
C GLY A 47 0.97 7.13 6.56
N LEU A 48 2.12 6.43 6.56
CA LEU A 48 2.24 5.13 5.91
C LEU A 48 1.29 4.16 6.61
N ASP A 49 0.43 3.49 5.84
CA ASP A 49 -0.47 2.44 6.32
C ASP A 49 -0.58 1.37 5.23
N GLY A 50 -0.69 0.09 5.60
CA GLY A 50 -0.71 -0.99 4.63
C GLY A 50 -0.10 -2.30 5.12
N TYR A 51 0.24 -3.18 4.17
CA TYR A 51 0.65 -4.55 4.46
C TYR A 51 1.69 -5.07 3.48
N VAL A 52 2.60 -5.92 3.98
CA VAL A 52 3.41 -6.83 3.16
C VAL A 52 2.80 -8.22 3.27
N VAL A 53 2.36 -8.77 2.14
CA VAL A 53 1.64 -10.04 2.04
C VAL A 53 2.52 -11.02 1.25
N GLU A 54 2.91 -12.13 1.88
CA GLU A 54 3.64 -13.19 1.21
C GLU A 54 2.65 -14.18 0.58
N GLU A 55 2.79 -14.40 -0.72
CA GLU A 55 1.97 -15.32 -1.51
C GLU A 55 2.45 -16.77 -1.31
N PRO A 56 1.59 -17.79 -1.55
CA PRO A 56 1.94 -19.20 -1.33
C PRO A 56 3.14 -19.70 -2.14
N ASP A 57 3.47 -19.05 -3.26
CA ASP A 57 4.60 -19.39 -4.13
C ASP A 57 5.89 -18.62 -3.78
N GLY A 58 5.88 -17.83 -2.71
CA GLY A 58 7.01 -17.03 -2.24
C GLY A 58 7.11 -15.64 -2.90
N ASN A 59 6.19 -15.29 -3.79
CA ASN A 59 6.06 -13.91 -4.27
C ASN A 59 5.49 -13.00 -3.19
N VAL A 60 5.57 -11.68 -3.40
CA VAL A 60 5.12 -10.70 -2.41
C VAL A 60 4.20 -9.69 -3.05
N THR A 61 3.06 -9.46 -2.40
CA THR A 61 2.15 -8.36 -2.69
C THR A 61 2.28 -7.30 -1.58
N VAL A 62 2.60 -6.07 -1.95
CA VAL A 62 2.60 -4.91 -1.04
C VAL A 62 1.32 -4.11 -1.27
N LEU A 63 0.57 -3.87 -0.21
CA LEU A 63 -0.68 -3.10 -0.21
C LEU A 63 -0.43 -1.78 0.52
N PHE A 64 -0.39 -0.65 -0.19
CA PHE A 64 -0.28 0.67 0.44
C PHE A 64 -1.65 1.33 0.49
N GLN A 65 -2.12 1.64 1.70
CA GLN A 65 -3.40 2.30 1.87
C GLN A 65 -3.32 3.77 1.43
N GLY A 66 -4.11 4.12 0.43
CA GLY A 66 -4.28 5.53 0.02
C GLY A 66 -4.89 6.40 1.11
N SER A 67 -4.61 7.71 1.04
CA SER A 67 -5.14 8.75 1.92
C SER A 67 -6.66 8.65 2.07
N LYS A 68 -7.16 8.83 3.30
CA LYS A 68 -8.61 8.89 3.54
C LYS A 68 -9.14 10.24 3.08
N GLY A 69 -10.31 10.25 2.42
CA GLY A 69 -10.96 11.49 1.98
C GLY A 69 -11.21 12.49 3.13
N PRO A 70 -11.30 13.79 2.82
CA PRO A 70 -11.29 14.86 3.81
C PRO A 70 -12.55 14.79 4.69
N GLY A 71 -12.39 15.04 5.99
CA GLY A 71 -13.47 14.97 6.97
C GLY A 71 -13.74 13.58 7.56
N LYS A 72 -12.95 12.56 7.21
CA LYS A 72 -12.97 11.25 7.87
C LYS A 72 -12.01 11.20 9.06
N GLU A 73 -12.30 10.37 10.05
CA GLU A 73 -11.43 10.18 11.21
C GLU A 73 -10.05 9.65 10.76
N GLY A 74 -8.98 10.39 11.12
CA GLY A 74 -7.61 10.15 10.64
C GLY A 74 -7.21 10.84 9.32
N SER A 75 -8.14 11.51 8.62
CA SER A 75 -7.85 12.21 7.35
C SER A 75 -7.06 13.51 7.50
N ALA A 76 -7.01 14.11 8.69
CA ALA A 76 -6.40 15.43 8.87
C ALA A 76 -4.87 15.42 8.64
N ALA A 77 -4.17 14.38 9.09
CA ALA A 77 -2.73 14.22 8.87
C ALA A 77 -2.42 13.87 7.40
N ASP A 78 -3.21 12.97 6.80
CA ASP A 78 -3.10 12.61 5.37
C ASP A 78 -3.20 13.86 4.48
N TRP A 79 -4.14 14.75 4.77
CA TRP A 79 -4.38 15.94 3.94
C TRP A 79 -3.41 17.09 4.21
N LEU A 80 -3.15 17.41 5.48
CA LEU A 80 -2.38 18.61 5.84
C LEU A 80 -0.88 18.43 5.58
N ASP A 81 -0.33 17.26 5.87
CA ASP A 81 1.11 17.02 5.85
C ASP A 81 1.60 16.35 4.55
N ASN A 82 0.70 15.70 3.79
CA ASN A 82 1.08 14.96 2.57
C ASN A 82 0.32 15.44 1.32
N ASP A 83 -1.02 15.38 1.29
CA ASP A 83 -1.77 15.64 0.05
C ASP A 83 -1.70 17.12 -0.39
N LEU A 84 -1.85 18.09 0.53
CA LEU A 84 -1.76 19.52 0.22
C LEU A 84 -0.35 19.97 -0.19
N PRO A 85 0.74 19.58 0.51
CA PRO A 85 2.10 19.87 0.09
C PRO A 85 2.45 19.25 -1.27
N MET A 86 2.00 18.02 -1.56
CA MET A 86 2.25 17.43 -2.88
C MET A 86 1.47 18.14 -3.99
N ALA A 87 0.20 18.48 -3.75
CA ALA A 87 -0.58 19.30 -4.70
C ALA A 87 0.12 20.65 -4.97
N HIS A 88 0.63 21.30 -3.92
CA HIS A 88 1.42 22.53 -4.05
C HIS A 88 2.71 22.31 -4.84
N ASN A 89 3.44 21.21 -4.59
CA ASN A 89 4.67 20.88 -5.30
C ASN A 89 4.43 20.60 -6.79
N ILE A 90 3.35 19.89 -7.14
CA ILE A 90 2.95 19.67 -8.54
C ILE A 90 2.62 21.00 -9.22
N ILE A 91 1.78 21.84 -8.60
CA ILE A 91 1.39 23.15 -9.15
C ILE A 91 2.62 24.08 -9.28
N SER A 92 3.58 23.93 -8.38
CA SER A 92 4.80 24.76 -8.31
C SER A 92 6.00 24.15 -9.04
N ASN A 93 5.85 23.02 -9.74
CA ASN A 93 6.93 22.28 -10.40
C ASN A 93 8.14 21.95 -9.49
N LYS A 94 7.89 21.67 -8.21
CA LYS A 94 8.91 21.21 -7.26
C LYS A 94 8.89 19.69 -7.17
N SER A 95 10.07 19.06 -7.21
CA SER A 95 10.23 17.60 -7.04
C SER A 95 10.38 17.17 -5.58
N GLU A 96 9.90 17.97 -4.63
CA GLU A 96 10.00 17.68 -3.20
C GLU A 96 9.08 16.49 -2.84
N VAL A 97 9.69 15.44 -2.27
CA VAL A 97 9.05 14.16 -1.92
C VAL A 97 8.53 14.24 -0.48
N THR A 98 7.25 13.93 -0.25
CA THR A 98 6.69 13.96 1.11
C THR A 98 7.32 12.87 2.00
N PRO A 99 7.29 13.04 3.34
CA PRO A 99 7.76 12.01 4.26
C PRO A 99 7.09 10.65 4.05
N GLN A 100 5.79 10.62 3.74
CA GLN A 100 5.04 9.40 3.46
C GLN A 100 5.59 8.63 2.24
N LEU A 101 5.84 9.36 1.14
CA LEU A 101 6.38 8.78 -0.08
C LEU A 101 7.81 8.25 0.12
N GLN A 102 8.63 8.97 0.91
CA GLN A 102 9.95 8.49 1.33
C GLN A 102 9.86 7.22 2.19
N SER A 103 8.91 7.15 3.13
CA SER A 103 8.72 5.97 3.98
C SER A 103 8.27 4.74 3.17
N ALA A 104 7.35 4.95 2.23
CA ALA A 104 6.89 3.93 1.29
C ALA A 104 8.05 3.38 0.44
N SER A 105 8.88 4.27 -0.12
CA SER A 105 10.06 3.90 -0.90
C SER A 105 11.09 3.12 -0.06
N ARG A 106 11.35 3.54 1.19
CA ARG A 106 12.23 2.80 2.10
C ARG A 106 11.69 1.41 2.41
N THR A 107 10.38 1.30 2.63
CA THR A 107 9.71 0.03 2.87
C THR A 107 9.83 -0.89 1.66
N LEU A 108 9.54 -0.39 0.45
CA LEU A 108 9.65 -1.19 -0.78
C LEU A 108 11.08 -1.64 -1.03
N ASN A 109 12.07 -0.76 -0.82
CA ASN A 109 13.49 -1.11 -0.89
C ASN A 109 13.89 -2.20 0.12
N GLN A 110 13.29 -2.21 1.31
CA GLN A 110 13.52 -3.25 2.30
C GLN A 110 12.89 -4.57 1.86
N VAL A 111 11.67 -4.55 1.34
CA VAL A 111 11.00 -5.75 0.79
C VAL A 111 11.82 -6.37 -0.35
N LEU A 112 12.36 -5.56 -1.26
CA LEU A 112 13.23 -6.05 -2.34
C LEU A 112 14.50 -6.72 -1.83
N LYS A 113 15.04 -6.28 -0.68
CA LYS A 113 16.21 -6.90 -0.03
C LYS A 113 15.86 -8.18 0.70
N ASP A 114 14.72 -8.19 1.39
CA ASP A 114 14.24 -9.32 2.18
C ASP A 114 13.77 -10.48 1.27
N TYR A 115 13.29 -10.16 0.06
CA TYR A 115 12.78 -11.10 -0.93
C TYR A 115 13.51 -10.99 -2.28
N PRO A 116 14.82 -11.30 -2.36
CA PRO A 116 15.67 -10.97 -3.51
C PRO A 116 15.33 -11.72 -4.80
N ASN A 117 14.59 -12.83 -4.72
CA ASN A 117 14.20 -13.67 -5.86
C ASN A 117 12.68 -13.67 -6.12
N ALA A 118 11.92 -12.89 -5.35
CA ALA A 118 10.47 -12.83 -5.48
C ALA A 118 10.06 -11.82 -6.55
N GLN A 119 8.96 -12.10 -7.24
CA GLN A 119 8.23 -11.05 -7.91
C GLN A 119 7.50 -10.22 -6.86
N ILE A 120 7.67 -8.89 -6.94
CA ILE A 120 6.99 -7.94 -6.05
C ILE A 120 5.87 -7.26 -6.84
N THR A 121 4.62 -7.44 -6.40
CA THR A 121 3.46 -6.73 -6.92
C THR A 121 3.06 -5.64 -5.94
N VAL A 122 2.83 -4.42 -6.41
CA VAL A 122 2.43 -3.30 -5.56
C VAL A 122 1.01 -2.87 -5.94
N TYR A 123 0.14 -2.77 -4.94
CA TYR A 123 -1.15 -2.10 -5.04
C TYR A 123 -1.11 -0.84 -4.17
N GLY A 124 -1.62 0.23 -4.73
CA GLY A 124 -1.83 1.48 -4.04
C GLY A 124 -2.81 2.35 -4.81
N HIS A 125 -3.55 3.17 -4.07
CA HIS A 125 -4.51 4.11 -4.66
C HIS A 125 -4.19 5.56 -4.29
N SER A 126 -4.60 6.50 -5.15
CA SER A 126 -4.39 7.94 -4.98
C SER A 126 -2.89 8.30 -4.88
N PHE A 127 -2.44 8.77 -3.72
CA PHE A 127 -1.08 9.24 -3.47
C PHE A 127 0.01 8.17 -3.73
N TYR A 128 -0.31 6.89 -3.56
CA TYR A 128 0.63 5.79 -3.80
C TYR A 128 0.64 5.30 -5.25
N ALA A 129 -0.22 5.83 -6.13
CA ALA A 129 -0.24 5.46 -7.55
C ALA A 129 0.93 6.08 -8.36
N ILE A 130 1.71 6.95 -7.73
CA ILE A 130 2.87 7.65 -8.33
C ILE A 130 4.23 7.13 -7.82
N LEU A 131 4.23 6.05 -7.02
CA LEU A 131 5.43 5.30 -6.62
C LEU A 131 5.94 4.42 -7.76
#